data_AF-A0A6A4EAM5-F1
#
_entry.id   AF-A0A6A4EAM5-F1
#
_cell.length_a   1.000
_cell.length_b   1.000
_cell.length_c   1.000
_cell.angle_alpha   90.00
_cell.angle_beta   90.00
_cell.angle_gamma   90.00
#
_symmetry.space_group_name_H-M   'P 1'
#
loop_
_entity.id
_entity.type
_entity.pdbx_description
1 polymer ?
#
loop_
_entity_poly.entity_id
_entity_poly.type
_entity_poly.pdbx_seq_one_letter_code
_entity_poly.pdbx_strand_id
1 'polypeptide(L)'
;MSVRSHVTPYWNVGRGRRSKFTGKDVMFMVLVVLKNGGAWEMLSNIFHVKTATFIKTITNFVRVVAPRLYDEWVKEKAREESMRMLVTSGRTSGRTFVHHPLIAIGREKQKKWRLAQERERERRRLRQRMSLDDRADGDSSCEEDILTQL
;
A
#
# COMPACT_ATOMS: atom_id res chain seq x y z
N MET A 1 18.33 -0.99 11.41
CA MET A 1 19.51 -0.17 11.74
C MET A 1 18.99 1.10 12.40
N SER A 2 19.49 1.49 13.57
CA SER A 2 18.96 2.65 14.30
C SER A 2 19.36 3.95 13.60
N VAL A 3 18.46 4.93 13.47
CA VAL A 3 18.71 6.32 13.02
C VAL A 3 20.07 6.86 13.49
N ARG A 4 20.43 6.60 14.75
CA ARG A 4 21.68 7.08 15.38
C ARG A 4 22.94 6.61 14.66
N SER A 5 22.94 5.41 14.12
CA SER A 5 24.07 4.84 13.36
C SER A 5 24.28 5.53 12.01
N HIS A 6 23.21 6.06 11.40
CA HIS A 6 23.27 6.77 10.13
C HIS A 6 23.47 8.28 10.30
N VAL A 7 22.96 8.88 11.37
CA VAL A 7 23.14 10.33 11.58
C VAL A 7 24.59 10.64 11.92
N THR A 8 25.21 9.86 12.81
CA THR A 8 26.55 10.15 13.35
C THR A 8 27.66 10.32 12.29
N PRO A 9 27.72 9.50 11.22
CA PRO A 9 28.75 9.64 10.18
C PRO A 9 28.42 10.72 9.14
N TYR A 10 27.14 10.90 8.78
CA TYR A 10 26.76 11.64 7.56
C TYR A 10 26.30 13.08 7.82
N TRP A 11 25.95 13.45 9.05
CA TRP A 11 25.37 14.78 9.34
C TRP A 11 26.34 15.97 9.16
N ASN A 12 27.65 15.74 9.32
CA ASN A 12 28.69 16.78 9.26
C ASN A 12 29.67 16.59 8.08
N VAL A 13 29.36 15.73 7.11
CA VAL A 13 30.21 15.48 5.94
C VAL A 13 30.26 16.73 5.06
N GLY A 14 31.46 17.13 4.61
CA GLY A 14 31.66 18.27 3.72
C GLY A 14 31.77 19.64 4.40
N ARG A 15 31.60 19.74 5.73
CA ARG A 15 32.00 20.96 6.47
C ARG A 15 33.51 20.91 6.72
N GLY A 16 34.28 21.72 5.99
CA GLY A 16 35.74 21.84 6.14
C GLY A 16 36.23 22.25 7.54
N ARG A 17 35.33 22.51 8.50
CA ARG A 17 35.64 22.76 9.91
C ARG A 17 34.75 21.90 10.80
N ARG A 18 35.33 21.24 11.81
CA ARG A 18 34.57 20.49 12.82
C ARG A 18 33.56 21.44 13.51
N SER A 19 32.29 21.02 13.56
CA SER A 19 31.24 21.76 14.28
C SER A 19 31.53 21.74 15.79
N LYS A 20 31.18 22.82 16.49
CA LYS A 20 31.20 22.87 17.97
C LYS A 20 30.12 22.00 18.59
N PHE A 21 29.03 21.75 17.85
CA PHE A 21 27.87 20.98 18.31
C PHE A 21 28.02 19.52 17.91
N THR A 22 27.59 18.60 18.78
CA THR A 22 27.46 17.19 18.42
C THR A 22 26.16 16.97 17.64
N GLY A 23 26.07 15.85 16.90
CA GLY A 23 24.84 15.52 16.16
C GLY A 23 23.60 15.39 17.07
N LYS A 24 23.79 15.06 18.36
CA LYS A 24 22.70 15.05 19.34
C LYS A 24 22.21 16.47 19.65
N ASP A 25 23.12 17.40 19.86
CA ASP A 25 22.79 18.79 20.17
C ASP A 25 22.02 19.42 19.01
N VAL A 26 22.45 19.16 17.77
CA VAL A 26 21.74 19.63 16.58
C VAL A 26 20.35 19.00 16.46
N MET A 27 20.19 17.72 16.85
CA MET A 27 18.86 17.09 16.91
C MET A 27 17.95 17.79 17.93
N PHE A 28 18.46 18.14 19.11
CA PHE A 28 17.70 18.93 20.08
C PHE A 28 17.36 20.32 19.55
N MET A 29 18.30 21.00 18.88
CA MET A 29 18.02 22.29 18.24
C MET A 29 16.89 22.18 17.22
N VAL A 30 16.89 21.15 16.37
CA VAL A 30 15.81 20.90 15.40
C VAL A 30 14.47 20.70 16.10
N LEU A 31 14.42 19.93 17.18
CA LEU A 31 13.19 19.73 17.97
C LEU A 31 12.69 21.03 18.60
N VAL A 32 13.60 21.87 19.12
CA VAL A 32 13.26 23.17 19.71
C VAL A 32 12.71 24.13 18.65
N VAL A 33 13.30 24.15 17.44
CA VAL A 33 12.80 24.96 16.32
C VAL A 33 11.42 24.49 15.87
N LEU A 34 11.21 23.19 15.74
CA LEU A 34 9.93 22.61 15.35
C LEU A 34 8.85 22.82 16.42
N LYS A 35 9.21 22.74 17.70
CA LYS A 35 8.24 22.86 18.81
C LYS A 35 7.85 24.31 19.10
N ASN A 36 8.81 25.23 19.12
CA ASN A 36 8.52 26.60 19.52
C ASN A 36 7.93 27.42 18.38
N GLY A 37 8.27 27.13 17.12
CA GLY A 37 7.76 27.85 15.94
C GLY A 37 7.98 29.37 16.03
N GLY A 38 8.93 29.94 15.29
CA GLY A 38 9.18 31.38 15.40
C GLY A 38 10.30 31.90 14.53
N ALA A 39 10.65 33.17 14.75
CA ALA A 39 11.72 33.83 14.02
C ALA A 39 13.06 33.15 14.28
N TRP A 40 13.80 32.87 13.20
CA TRP A 40 15.12 32.24 13.27
C TRP A 40 16.09 33.01 14.15
N GLU A 41 15.96 34.34 14.22
CA GLU A 41 16.82 35.21 15.04
C GLU A 41 16.66 34.92 16.54
N MET A 42 15.43 34.81 17.04
CA MET A 42 15.13 34.49 18.43
C MET A 42 15.74 33.13 18.82
N LEU A 43 15.51 32.11 17.99
CA LEU A 43 16.02 30.76 18.24
C LEU A 43 17.56 30.73 18.16
N SER A 44 18.15 31.43 17.20
CA SER A 44 19.60 31.52 17.06
C SER A 44 20.27 32.26 18.23
N ASN A 45 19.59 33.25 18.81
CA ASN A 45 20.03 33.96 20.01
C ASN A 45 20.03 33.05 21.25
N ILE A 46 19.00 32.22 21.42
CA ILE A 46 18.91 31.24 22.53
C ILE A 46 20.11 30.26 22.49
N PHE A 47 20.52 29.84 21.30
CA PHE A 47 21.65 28.92 21.13
C PHE A 47 23.01 29.63 20.97
N HIS A 48 23.05 30.96 21.01
CA HIS A 48 24.26 31.78 20.76
C HIS A 48 24.97 31.42 19.44
N VAL A 49 24.20 31.16 18.37
CA VAL A 49 24.71 30.87 17.03
C VAL A 49 24.29 31.98 16.08
N LYS A 50 25.18 32.41 15.17
CA LYS A 50 24.80 33.37 14.13
C LYS A 50 23.65 32.82 13.29
N THR A 51 22.58 33.60 13.09
CA THR A 51 21.32 33.19 12.44
C THR A 51 21.53 32.42 11.14
N ALA A 52 22.35 32.95 10.22
CA ALA A 52 22.64 32.29 8.94
C ALA A 52 23.31 30.90 9.11
N THR A 53 24.16 30.75 10.12
CA THR A 53 24.81 29.47 10.43
C THR A 53 23.84 28.50 11.09
N PHE A 54 22.96 29.00 11.96
CA PHE A 54 21.94 28.23 12.64
C PHE A 54 20.96 27.60 11.64
N ILE A 55 20.38 28.44 10.75
CA ILE A 55 19.50 27.99 9.67
C ILE A 55 20.19 26.92 8.84
N LYS A 56 21.40 27.19 8.32
CA LYS A 56 22.14 26.25 7.49
C LYS A 56 22.40 24.91 8.19
N THR A 57 22.68 24.95 9.49
CA THR A 57 22.95 23.74 10.29
C THR A 57 21.69 22.91 10.47
N ILE A 58 20.57 23.54 10.82
CA ILE A 58 19.28 22.88 10.98
C ILE A 58 18.78 22.30 9.66
N THR A 59 18.76 23.09 8.59
CA THR A 59 18.26 22.64 7.29
C THR A 59 19.08 21.47 6.74
N ASN A 60 20.42 21.52 6.86
CA ASN A 60 21.26 20.41 6.44
C ASN A 60 21.02 19.16 7.28
N PHE A 61 20.87 19.31 8.59
CA PHE A 61 20.59 18.18 9.47
C PHE A 61 19.24 17.53 9.13
N VAL A 62 18.19 18.32 8.95
CA VAL A 62 16.86 17.83 8.54
C VAL A 62 16.93 17.08 7.22
N ARG A 63 17.70 17.56 6.23
CA ARG A 63 17.88 16.85 4.94
C ARG A 63 18.50 15.46 5.09
N VAL A 64 19.42 15.28 6.03
CA VAL A 64 20.06 13.98 6.29
C VAL A 64 19.13 13.05 7.08
N VAL A 65 18.40 13.60 8.04
CA VAL A 65 17.57 12.82 8.97
C VAL A 65 16.19 12.47 8.39
N ALA A 66 15.58 13.36 7.62
CA ALA A 66 14.20 13.19 7.13
C ALA A 66 13.96 11.90 6.32
N PRO A 67 14.81 11.51 5.34
CA PRO A 67 14.60 10.28 4.58
C PRO A 67 14.63 9.02 5.47
N ARG A 68 15.54 8.99 6.45
CA ARG A 68 15.69 7.86 7.37
C ARG A 68 14.54 7.77 8.36
N LEU A 69 14.11 8.89 8.93
CA LEU A 69 12.93 8.92 9.79
C LEU A 69 11.68 8.50 9.02
N TYR A 70 11.53 8.92 7.77
CA TYR A 70 10.41 8.50 6.95
C TYR A 70 10.44 6.99 6.67
N ASP A 71 11.59 6.45 6.31
CA ASP A 71 11.73 5.01 6.04
C ASP A 71 11.51 4.16 7.29
N GLU A 72 12.12 4.52 8.43
CA GLU A 72 12.00 3.77 9.68
C GLU A 72 10.64 3.96 10.36
N TRP A 73 10.06 5.15 10.35
CA TRP A 73 8.84 5.39 11.14
C TRP A 73 7.57 5.34 10.31
N VAL A 74 7.62 5.80 9.05
CA VAL A 74 6.43 5.86 8.19
C VAL A 74 6.31 4.59 7.36
N LYS A 75 7.35 4.15 6.65
CA LYS A 75 7.25 2.94 5.83
C LYS A 75 7.18 1.66 6.67
N GLU A 76 7.89 1.59 7.79
CA GLU A 76 7.79 0.44 8.70
C GLU A 76 6.38 0.32 9.30
N LYS A 77 5.80 1.44 9.76
CA LYS A 77 4.42 1.46 10.28
C LYS A 77 3.38 1.19 9.20
N ALA A 78 3.55 1.77 8.00
CA ALA A 78 2.68 1.47 6.86
C ALA A 78 2.74 -0.02 6.48
N ARG A 79 3.88 -0.69 6.68
CA ARG A 79 4.02 -2.13 6.45
C ARG A 79 3.30 -2.94 7.54
N GLU A 80 3.51 -2.58 8.81
CA GLU A 80 2.90 -3.23 9.98
C GLU A 80 1.37 -3.10 10.00
N GLU A 81 0.85 -1.91 9.68
CA GLU A 81 -0.58 -1.56 9.71
C GLU A 81 -1.27 -1.73 8.36
N SER A 82 -0.57 -2.25 7.34
CA SER A 82 -1.24 -2.56 6.07
C SER A 82 -2.36 -3.56 6.30
N MET A 83 -3.53 -3.34 5.67
CA MET A 83 -4.69 -4.25 5.77
C MET A 83 -4.30 -5.72 5.55
N ARG A 84 -3.34 -5.97 4.65
CA ARG A 84 -2.81 -7.31 4.37
C ARG A 84 -2.07 -7.91 5.57
N MET A 85 -1.21 -7.15 6.24
CA MET A 85 -0.49 -7.62 7.44
C MET A 85 -1.40 -7.72 8.65
N LEU A 86 -2.38 -6.83 8.82
CA LEU A 86 -3.39 -6.94 9.87
C LEU A 86 -4.22 -8.22 9.72
N VAL A 87 -4.68 -8.53 8.50
CA VAL A 87 -5.46 -9.74 8.21
C VAL A 87 -4.64 -11.03 8.38
N THR A 88 -3.32 -10.99 8.14
CA THR A 88 -2.46 -12.19 8.14
C THR A 88 -1.78 -12.44 9.50
N SER A 89 -1.43 -11.38 10.25
CA SER A 89 -0.58 -11.47 11.45
C SER A 89 -1.30 -11.91 12.72
N GLY A 90 -2.59 -12.24 12.66
CA GLY A 90 -3.34 -12.68 13.84
C GLY A 90 -3.65 -11.58 14.87
N ARG A 91 -3.00 -10.41 14.79
CA ARG A 91 -3.17 -9.28 15.73
C ARG A 91 -4.58 -8.68 15.72
N THR A 92 -5.35 -8.95 14.66
CA THR A 92 -6.78 -8.63 14.57
C THR A 92 -7.64 -9.84 14.22
N SER A 93 -7.08 -11.07 14.27
CA SER A 93 -7.81 -12.33 13.99
C SER A 93 -8.95 -12.64 14.95
N GLY A 94 -9.22 -11.77 15.93
CA GLY A 94 -10.31 -11.97 16.87
C GLY A 94 -11.70 -11.59 16.38
N ARG A 95 -11.91 -10.47 15.67
CA ARG A 95 -13.28 -9.96 15.38
C ARG A 95 -13.39 -8.76 14.42
N THR A 96 -12.35 -7.95 14.22
CA THR A 96 -12.53 -6.58 13.71
C THR A 96 -12.73 -6.45 12.20
N PHE A 97 -12.20 -7.36 11.39
CA PHE A 97 -12.36 -7.29 9.91
C PHE A 97 -13.33 -8.33 9.35
N VAL A 98 -13.74 -9.34 10.12
CA VAL A 98 -14.64 -10.41 9.65
C VAL A 98 -16.04 -9.88 9.34
N HIS A 99 -16.49 -8.87 10.09
CA HIS A 99 -17.80 -8.22 9.93
C HIS A 99 -17.72 -6.84 9.27
N HIS A 100 -16.70 -6.57 8.44
CA HIS A 100 -16.66 -5.30 7.72
C HIS A 100 -17.72 -5.29 6.60
N PRO A 101 -18.64 -4.30 6.53
CA PRO A 101 -19.76 -4.28 5.56
C PRO A 101 -19.32 -4.46 4.11
N LEU A 102 -18.17 -3.90 3.73
CA LEU A 102 -17.63 -4.03 2.37
C LEU A 102 -17.28 -5.48 1.97
N ILE A 103 -16.89 -6.33 2.93
CA ILE A 103 -16.59 -7.74 2.66
C ILE A 103 -17.88 -8.51 2.36
N ALA A 104 -18.96 -8.24 3.10
CA ALA A 104 -20.27 -8.85 2.86
C ALA A 104 -20.80 -8.49 1.45
N ILE A 105 -20.71 -7.21 1.08
CA ILE A 105 -21.09 -6.73 -0.26
C ILE A 105 -20.24 -7.40 -1.34
N GLY A 106 -18.93 -7.55 -1.12
CA GLY A 106 -18.03 -8.26 -2.04
C GLY A 106 -18.43 -9.73 -2.24
N ARG A 107 -18.78 -10.43 -1.16
CA ARG A 107 -19.25 -11.83 -1.21
C ARG A 107 -20.56 -11.97 -1.96
N GLU A 108 -21.53 -11.09 -1.74
CA GLU A 108 -22.80 -11.10 -2.49
C GLU A 108 -22.59 -10.87 -3.97
N LYS A 109 -21.76 -9.88 -4.34
CA LYS A 109 -21.41 -9.64 -5.74
C LYS A 109 -20.79 -10.89 -6.35
N GLN A 110 -19.81 -11.53 -5.70
CA GLN A 110 -19.18 -12.76 -6.21
C GLN A 110 -20.18 -13.91 -6.40
N LYS A 111 -21.14 -14.10 -5.47
CA LYS A 111 -22.20 -15.10 -5.63
C LYS A 111 -23.06 -14.82 -6.87
N LYS A 112 -23.45 -13.55 -7.06
CA LYS A 112 -24.22 -13.13 -8.25
C LYS A 112 -23.45 -13.36 -9.54
N TRP A 113 -22.16 -13.04 -9.57
CA TRP A 113 -21.28 -13.31 -10.72
C TRP A 113 -21.16 -14.79 -11.03
N ARG A 114 -21.00 -15.64 -10.01
CA ARG A 114 -20.92 -17.11 -10.19
C ARG A 114 -22.22 -17.69 -10.75
N LEU A 115 -23.36 -17.28 -10.20
CA LEU A 115 -24.68 -17.72 -10.65
C LEU A 115 -25.00 -17.21 -12.07
N ALA A 116 -24.55 -16.01 -12.43
CA ALA A 116 -24.68 -15.50 -13.79
C ALA A 116 -23.83 -16.31 -14.78
N GLN A 117 -22.61 -16.69 -14.38
CA GLN A 117 -21.72 -17.49 -15.20
C GLN A 117 -22.24 -18.91 -15.44
N GLU A 118 -22.83 -19.54 -14.41
CA GLU A 118 -23.49 -20.84 -14.55
C GLU A 118 -24.70 -20.77 -15.48
N ARG A 119 -25.56 -19.75 -15.31
CA ARG A 119 -26.70 -19.53 -16.22
C ARG A 119 -26.28 -19.33 -17.66
N GLU A 120 -25.17 -18.62 -17.91
CA GLU A 120 -24.68 -18.45 -19.28
C GLU A 120 -24.13 -19.77 -19.86
N ARG A 121 -23.46 -20.59 -19.03
CA ARG A 121 -23.01 -21.94 -19.42
C ARG A 121 -24.18 -22.85 -19.76
N GLU A 122 -25.24 -22.85 -18.94
CA GLU A 122 -26.45 -23.63 -19.19
C GLU A 122 -27.17 -23.19 -20.46
N ARG A 123 -27.33 -21.88 -20.67
CA ARG A 123 -27.90 -21.34 -21.92
C ARG A 123 -27.07 -21.73 -23.15
N ARG A 124 -25.74 -21.79 -23.02
CA ARG A 124 -24.87 -22.26 -24.10
C ARG A 124 -25.06 -23.75 -24.38
N ARG A 125 -25.20 -24.58 -23.33
CA ARG A 125 -25.49 -26.02 -23.46
C ARG A 125 -26.86 -26.27 -24.09
N LEU A 126 -27.89 -25.53 -23.68
CA LEU A 126 -29.23 -25.65 -24.24
C LEU A 126 -29.23 -25.30 -25.72
N ARG A 127 -28.56 -24.19 -26.11
CA ARG A 127 -28.41 -23.80 -27.52
C ARG A 127 -27.69 -24.85 -28.36
N GLN A 128 -26.64 -25.47 -27.80
CA GLN A 128 -25.94 -26.58 -28.47
C GLN A 128 -26.82 -27.82 -28.60
N ARG A 129 -27.61 -28.15 -27.57
CA ARG A 129 -28.54 -29.29 -27.60
C ARG A 129 -29.65 -29.11 -28.63
N MET A 130 -30.32 -27.95 -28.62
CA MET A 130 -31.37 -27.64 -29.61
C MET A 130 -30.82 -27.68 -31.05
N SER A 131 -29.60 -27.19 -31.26
CA SER A 131 -28.93 -27.27 -32.57
C SER A 131 -28.56 -28.69 -33.02
N LEU A 132 -28.46 -29.66 -32.10
CA LEU A 132 -28.25 -31.08 -32.43
C LEU A 132 -29.58 -31.76 -32.73
N ASP A 133 -30.63 -31.43 -31.96
CA ASP A 133 -31.97 -31.98 -32.16
C ASP A 133 -32.55 -31.52 -33.52
N ASP A 134 -32.39 -30.24 -33.91
CA ASP A 134 -32.78 -29.72 -35.25
C ASP A 134 -32.04 -30.42 -36.40
N ARG A 135 -30.86 -30.98 -36.13
CA ARG A 135 -30.04 -31.71 -37.13
C ARG A 135 -30.42 -33.19 -37.21
N ALA A 136 -30.86 -33.78 -36.10
CA ALA A 136 -31.35 -35.15 -36.04
C ALA A 136 -32.72 -35.29 -36.73
N ASP A 137 -33.60 -34.30 -36.63
CA ASP A 137 -34.89 -34.29 -37.34
C ASP A 137 -34.72 -34.18 -38.87
N GLY A 138 -33.61 -33.60 -39.34
CA GLY A 138 -33.25 -33.53 -40.75
C GLY A 138 -32.68 -34.83 -41.33
N ASP A 139 -31.98 -35.63 -40.51
CA ASP A 139 -31.38 -36.90 -40.95
C ASP A 139 -32.39 -38.08 -40.85
N SER A 140 -33.39 -38.00 -39.96
CA SER A 140 -34.47 -39.00 -39.88
C SER A 140 -35.38 -39.00 -41.13
N SER A 141 -35.42 -37.91 -41.89
CA SER A 141 -36.17 -37.83 -43.15
C SER A 141 -35.46 -38.55 -44.31
N CYS A 142 -34.18 -38.87 -44.20
CA CYS A 142 -33.38 -39.48 -45.27
C CYS A 142 -33.23 -41.00 -45.13
N GLU A 143 -33.49 -41.59 -43.95
CA GLU A 143 -33.33 -43.04 -43.72
C GLU A 143 -34.60 -43.86 -43.99
N GLU A 144 -35.81 -43.28 -43.97
CA GLU A 144 -37.04 -44.03 -44.32
C GLU A 144 -37.24 -44.25 -45.83
N ASP A 145 -36.56 -43.49 -46.69
CA ASP A 145 -36.70 -43.64 -48.16
C ASP A 145 -35.88 -44.82 -48.75
N ILE A 146 -34.94 -45.41 -48.00
CA ILE A 146 -34.08 -46.49 -48.51
C ILE A 146 -34.67 -47.90 -48.26
N LEU A 147 -35.59 -48.06 -47.30
CA LEU A 147 -36.17 -49.37 -46.95
C LEU A 147 -37.49 -49.69 -47.66
N THR A 148 -37.97 -48.80 -48.54
CA THR A 148 -39.26 -48.97 -49.25
C THR A 148 -39.09 -49.38 -50.73
N GLN A 149 -37.89 -49.75 -51.18
CA GLN A 149 -37.61 -50.18 -52.57
C GLN A 149 -36.97 -51.58 -52.73
N LEU A 150 -37.23 -52.51 -51.80
CA LEU A 150 -36.96 -53.95 -51.99
C LEU A 150 -38.18 -54.79 -51.61
#